data_AF-A0A530LEB7-F1
#
_entry.id   AF-A0A530LEB7-F1
#
_cell.length_a   1.000
_cell.length_b   1.000
_cell.length_c   1.000
_cell.angle_alpha   90.00
_cell.angle_beta   90.00
_cell.angle_gamma   90.00
#
_symmetry.space_group_name_H-M   'P 1'
#
loop_
_entity.id
_entity.type
_entity.pdbx_description
1 polymer ?
#
loop_
_entity_poly.entity_id
_entity_poly.type
_entity_poly.pdbx_seq_one_letter_code
_entity_poly.pdbx_strand_id
1 'polypeptide(L)' 'MKWLKSLIIAGTLQLLAIAASHAGANLDQIKQSGVFKVGTEGTYAPFTYHDASGALVGFDVEI' A
#
# COMPACT_ATOMS: atom_id res chain seq x y z
N MET A 1 -27.02 -20.64 32.81
CA MET A 1 -26.74 -19.55 31.84
C MET A 1 -26.18 -20.10 30.52
N LYS A 2 -26.92 -20.94 29.78
CA LYS A 2 -26.43 -21.51 28.50
C LYS A 2 -26.45 -20.47 27.37
N TRP A 3 -27.48 -19.63 27.36
CA TRP A 3 -27.66 -18.52 26.43
C TRP A 3 -26.54 -17.46 26.50
N LEU A 4 -26.07 -17.12 27.70
CA LEU A 4 -24.96 -16.17 27.88
C LEU A 4 -23.66 -16.68 27.24
N LYS A 5 -23.38 -17.98 27.35
CA LYS A 5 -22.20 -18.60 26.70
C LYS A 5 -22.32 -18.58 25.18
N SER A 6 -23.52 -18.81 24.64
CA SER A 6 -23.79 -18.71 23.20
C SER A 6 -23.62 -17.29 22.67
N LEU A 7 -24.04 -16.27 23.43
CA LEU A 7 -23.84 -14.86 23.09
C LEU A 7 -22.36 -14.48 23.07
N ILE A 8 -21.58 -14.97 24.04
CA ILE A 8 -20.13 -14.72 24.09
C ILE A 8 -19.44 -15.36 22.89
N ILE A 9 -19.78 -16.61 22.55
CA ILE A 9 -19.21 -17.34 21.39
C ILE A 9 -19.57 -16.64 20.08
N ALA A 10 -20.82 -16.21 19.91
CA ALA A 10 -21.23 -15.47 18.71
C ALA A 10 -20.50 -14.13 18.59
N GLY A 11 -20.34 -13.41 19.71
CA GLY A 11 -19.60 -12.15 19.77
C GLY A 11 -18.12 -12.31 19.44
N THR A 12 -17.44 -13.33 19.97
CA THR A 12 -16.04 -13.59 19.62
C THR A 12 -15.86 -14.05 18.17
N LEU A 13 -16.80 -14.83 17.62
CA LEU A 13 -16.77 -15.23 16.21
C LEU A 13 -16.96 -14.03 15.26
N GLN A 14 -17.82 -13.08 15.63
CA GLN A 14 -18.01 -11.82 14.88
C GLN A 14 -16.77 -10.92 14.93
N LEU A 15 -16.12 -10.79 16.08
CA LEU A 15 -14.89 -9.99 16.22
C LEU A 15 -13.74 -10.56 15.37
N LEU A 16 -13.62 -11.88 15.28
CA LEU A 16 -12.64 -12.55 14.41
C LEU A 16 -12.91 -12.35 12.92
N ALA A 17 -14.18 -12.17 12.51
CA ALA A 17 -14.56 -11.94 11.13
C ALA A 17 -14.30 -10.49 10.65
N ILE A 18 -14.27 -9.52 11.56
CA ILE A 18 -14.03 -8.10 11.27
C ILE A 18 -12.53 -7.75 11.26
N ALA A 19 -11.67 -8.65 11.76
CA ALA A 19 -10.22 -8.54 11.61
C ALA A 19 -9.73 -8.78 10.16
N ALA A 20 -10.59 -8.53 9.17
CA ALA A 20 -10.25 -8.57 7.77
C ALA A 20 -9.08 -7.61 7.48
N SER A 21 -8.09 -8.15 6.81
CA SER A 21 -6.83 -7.51 6.45
C SER A 21 -7.03 -6.15 5.76
N HIS A 22 -6.23 -5.15 6.17
CA HIS A 22 -6.13 -3.84 5.51
C HIS A 22 -5.36 -3.91 4.18
N ALA A 23 -5.57 -4.96 3.40
CA ALA A 23 -4.96 -5.09 2.09
C ALA A 23 -5.52 -3.99 1.18
N GLY A 24 -4.65 -3.15 0.62
CA GLY A 24 -5.05 -2.10 -0.32
C GLY A 24 -5.15 -0.68 0.26
N ALA A 25 -5.01 -0.47 1.57
CA ALA A 25 -5.06 0.88 2.17
C ALA A 25 -4.08 1.86 1.50
N ASN A 26 -2.87 1.39 1.15
CA ASN A 26 -1.88 2.19 0.43
C ASN A 26 -2.34 2.55 -1.00
N LEU A 27 -3.00 1.61 -1.69
CA LEU A 27 -3.52 1.84 -3.04
C LEU A 27 -4.67 2.85 -3.00
N ASP A 28 -5.55 2.75 -2.01
CA ASP A 28 -6.65 3.69 -1.82
C ASP A 28 -6.12 5.10 -1.52
N GLN A 29 -5.07 5.21 -0.70
CA GLN A 29 -4.40 6.48 -0.45
C GLN A 29 -3.77 7.07 -1.72
N ILE A 30 -3.11 6.25 -2.56
CA ILE A 30 -2.55 6.69 -3.86
C ILE A 30 -3.66 7.19 -4.79
N LYS A 31 -4.79 6.46 -4.86
CA LYS A 31 -5.95 6.86 -5.66
C LYS A 31 -6.56 8.16 -5.15
N GLN A 32 -6.65 8.33 -3.84
CA GLN A 32 -7.22 9.52 -3.21
C GLN A 32 -6.32 10.75 -3.37
N SER A 33 -5.00 10.59 -3.29
CA SER A 33 -4.05 11.69 -3.52
C SER A 33 -3.98 12.08 -5.00
N GLY A 34 -4.31 11.16 -5.91
CA GLY A 34 -4.08 11.32 -7.35
C GLY A 34 -2.60 11.33 -7.73
N VAL A 35 -1.70 10.97 -6.79
CA VAL A 35 -0.25 11.03 -6.96
C VAL A 35 0.37 9.73 -6.49
N PHE A 36 1.07 9.05 -7.39
CA PHE A 36 1.93 7.92 -7.05
C PHE A 36 3.39 8.39 -6.96
N LYS A 37 3.91 8.49 -5.72
CA LYS A 37 5.33 8.83 -5.50
C LYS A 37 6.19 7.56 -5.59
N VAL A 38 7.17 7.58 -6.47
CA VAL A 38 8.18 6.53 -6.64
C VAL A 38 9.55 7.11 -6.26
N GLY A 39 10.26 6.43 -5.36
CA GLY A 39 11.64 6.78 -5.01
C GLY A 39 12.61 5.91 -5.79
N THR A 40 13.65 6.53 -6.36
CA THR A 40 14.68 5.86 -7.15
C THR A 40 16.07 6.30 -6.72
N GLU A 41 17.11 5.57 -7.10
CA GLU A 41 18.50 5.92 -6.76
C GLU A 41 18.96 7.20 -7.46
N GLY A 42 18.77 7.31 -8.78
CA GLY A 42 19.12 8.50 -9.56
C GLY A 42 20.62 8.66 -9.87
N THR A 43 21.42 7.61 -9.66
CA THR A 43 22.85 7.55 -10.01
C THR A 43 23.25 6.30 -10.79
N TYR A 44 22.29 5.44 -11.17
CA TYR A 44 22.51 4.16 -11.81
C TYR A 44 22.02 4.14 -13.26
N ALA A 45 22.88 4.61 -14.17
CA ALA A 45 22.62 4.53 -15.61
C ALA A 45 22.70 3.07 -16.12
N PRO A 46 21.86 2.65 -17.08
CA PRO A 46 20.87 3.45 -17.83
C PRO A 46 19.46 3.45 -17.20
N PHE A 47 19.29 2.99 -15.96
CA PHE A 47 17.97 2.77 -15.35
C PHE A 47 17.40 4.03 -14.69
N THR A 48 18.14 4.65 -13.77
CA THR A 48 17.77 5.94 -13.14
C THR A 48 19.01 6.79 -12.92
N TYR A 49 19.13 7.93 -13.61
CA TYR A 49 20.27 8.83 -13.49
C TYR A 49 19.90 10.27 -13.84
N HIS A 50 20.72 11.24 -13.44
CA HIS A 50 20.56 12.62 -13.86
C HIS A 50 21.33 12.88 -15.16
N ASP A 51 20.67 13.44 -16.18
CA ASP A 51 21.32 13.81 -17.43
C ASP A 51 22.10 15.15 -17.33
N ALA A 52 22.64 15.62 -18.45
CA ALA A 52 23.39 16.87 -18.49
C ALA A 52 22.57 18.12 -18.14
N SER A 53 21.22 18.04 -18.23
CA SER A 53 20.31 19.10 -17.80
C SER A 53 19.98 19.03 -16.30
N GLY A 54 20.35 17.94 -15.64
CA GLY A 54 19.99 17.64 -14.24
C GLY A 54 18.62 16.99 -14.10
N ALA A 55 17.96 16.60 -15.21
CA ALA A 55 16.70 15.87 -15.16
C ALA A 55 16.94 14.40 -14.79
N LEU A 56 16.11 13.84 -13.91
CA LEU A 56 16.10 12.40 -13.63
C LEU A 56 15.49 11.67 -14.85
N VAL A 57 16.26 10.78 -15.46
CA VAL A 57 15.93 10.03 -16.68
C VAL A 57 16.37 8.57 -16.56
N GLY A 58 16.02 7.75 -17.56
CA GLY A 58 16.44 6.35 -17.67
C GLY A 58 15.25 5.40 -17.83
N PHE A 59 15.54 4.12 -18.05
CA PHE A 59 14.52 3.12 -18.35
C PHE A 59 13.39 3.05 -17.31
N ASP A 60 13.72 3.08 -16.01
CA ASP A 60 12.71 2.98 -14.94
C ASP A 60 11.89 4.27 -14.78
N VAL A 61 12.33 5.39 -15.37
CA VAL A 61 11.60 6.67 -15.36
C VAL A 61 10.63 6.76 -16.54
N GLU A 62 10.92 6.08 -17.65
CA GLU A 62 10.11 6.10 -18.87
C GLU A 62 8.90 5.15 -18.83
N ILE A 63 8.93 4.14 -17.96
CA ILE A 63 7.85 3.15 -17.77
C ILE A 63 6.75 3.64 -16.82
#